data_AF-A0A2K9F9Y8-F1
#
_entry.id   AF-A0A2K9F9Y8-F1
#
_cell.length_a   1.000
_cell.length_b   1.000
_cell.length_c   1.000
_cell.angle_alpha   90.00
_cell.angle_beta   90.00
_cell.angle_gamma   90.00
#
_symmetry.space_group_name_H-M   'P 1'
#
loop_
_entity.id
_entity.type
_entity.pdbx_description
1 polymer ?
#
loop_
_entity_poly.entity_id
_entity_poly.type
_entity_poly.pdbx_seq_one_letter_code
_entity_poly.pdbx_strand_id
1 'polypeptide(L)' 'MARCLFFEPGGRPVRRRVHPTVPPGVEYSLTPLGRSLLEPVSALADWAVRHEEEINEARSRHAAARDTPVTPADTTT' A
#
# COMPACT_ATOMS: atom_id res chain seq x y z
N MET A 1 5.43 -22.28 -15.85
CA MET A 1 4.46 -22.93 -14.93
C MET A 1 4.56 -22.24 -13.57
N ALA A 2 3.60 -21.36 -13.27
CA ALA A 2 3.63 -20.42 -12.14
C ALA A 2 3.38 -21.13 -10.80
N ARG A 3 4.45 -21.71 -10.23
CA ARG A 3 4.45 -22.17 -8.84
C ARG A 3 4.66 -20.95 -7.94
N CYS A 4 3.57 -20.25 -7.62
CA CYS A 4 3.50 -19.39 -6.43
C CYS A 4 3.53 -20.30 -5.18
N LEU A 5 4.71 -20.84 -4.87
CA LEU A 5 5.02 -21.50 -3.61
C LEU A 5 5.84 -20.54 -2.75
N PHE A 6 5.26 -19.39 -2.42
CA PHE A 6 5.75 -18.59 -1.29
C PHE A 6 4.56 -18.41 -0.36
N PHE A 7 4.59 -19.18 0.75
CA PHE A 7 3.77 -19.08 1.95
C PHE A 7 2.64 -20.10 2.17
N GLU A 8 2.80 -20.83 3.28
CA GLU A 8 1.92 -21.81 3.92
C GLU A 8 0.44 -21.38 4.06
N PRO A 9 -0.50 -22.33 4.19
CA PRO A 9 -1.94 -22.06 4.36
C PRO A 9 -2.23 -21.51 5.76
N GLY A 10 -1.94 -20.23 6.00
CA GLY A 10 -2.33 -19.57 7.26
C GLY A 10 -1.91 -18.10 7.41
N GLY A 11 -0.83 -17.66 6.78
CA GLY A 11 -0.25 -16.34 7.09
C GLY A 11 -0.60 -15.20 6.12
N ARG A 12 -1.28 -15.47 5.01
CA ARG A 12 -1.53 -14.43 3.98
C ARG A 12 -2.76 -13.58 4.34
N PRO A 13 -2.70 -12.24 4.25
CA PRO A 13 -3.86 -11.38 4.51
C PRO A 13 -4.89 -11.39 3.37
N VAL A 14 -4.46 -11.68 2.13
CA VAL A 14 -5.32 -11.66 0.95
C VAL A 14 -5.43 -13.04 0.31
N ARG A 15 -6.65 -13.51 0.11
CA ARG A 15 -7.01 -14.67 -0.71
C ARG A 15 -7.28 -14.22 -2.15
N ARG A 16 -6.76 -14.98 -3.11
CA ARG A 16 -6.96 -14.80 -4.55
C ARG A 16 -7.65 -16.04 -5.10
N ARG A 17 -8.78 -15.86 -5.80
CA ARG A 17 -9.54 -16.93 -6.47
C ARG A 17 -9.59 -16.61 -7.97
N VAL A 18 -9.21 -17.57 -8.79
CA VAL A 18 -9.33 -17.46 -10.26
C VAL A 18 -10.63 -18.15 -10.67
N HIS A 19 -11.44 -17.45 -11.46
CA HIS A 19 -12.66 -17.97 -12.06
C HIS A 19 -12.34 -18.39 -13.50
N PRO A 20 -12.48 -19.68 -13.84
CA PRO A 20 -12.20 -20.16 -15.19
C PRO A 20 -13.36 -19.80 -16.13
N THR A 21 -13.51 -18.51 -16.42
CA THR A 21 -14.48 -17.93 -17.37
C THR A 21 -13.77 -17.46 -18.64
N VAL A 22 -14.52 -17.13 -19.69
CA VAL A 22 -14.00 -16.38 -20.85
C VAL A 22 -14.74 -15.05 -20.91
N PRO A 23 -14.06 -13.91 -20.68
CA PRO A 23 -12.66 -13.79 -20.25
C PRO A 23 -12.45 -14.27 -18.80
N PRO A 24 -11.24 -14.72 -18.43
CA PRO A 24 -10.97 -15.23 -17.09
C PRO A 24 -11.04 -14.12 -16.04
N GLY A 25 -11.84 -14.34 -14.99
CA GLY A 25 -11.99 -13.42 -13.87
C GLY A 25 -11.05 -13.76 -12.70
N VAL A 26 -10.65 -12.76 -11.92
CA VAL A 26 -9.92 -12.96 -10.66
C VAL A 26 -10.61 -12.17 -9.56
N GLU A 27 -10.84 -12.83 -8.44
CA GLU A 27 -11.42 -12.24 -7.23
C GLU A 27 -10.39 -12.21 -6.11
N TYR A 28 -10.31 -11.06 -5.43
CA TYR A 28 -9.49 -10.87 -4.25
C TYR A 28 -10.38 -10.63 -3.04
N SER A 29 -10.03 -11.25 -1.91
CA SER A 29 -10.80 -11.16 -0.68
C SER A 29 -9.88 -11.28 0.52
N LEU A 30 -10.22 -10.63 1.63
CA LEU A 30 -9.45 -10.77 2.86
C LEU A 30 -9.65 -12.15 3.49
N THR A 31 -8.56 -12.72 4.01
CA THR A 31 -8.58 -13.87 4.91
C THR A 31 -8.94 -13.43 6.33
N PRO A 32 -9.21 -14.35 7.27
CA PRO A 32 -9.38 -13.99 8.68
C PRO A 32 -8.20 -13.19 9.25
N LEU A 33 -6.96 -13.56 8.90
CA LEU A 33 -5.76 -12.81 9.28
C LEU A 33 -5.69 -11.42 8.60
N GLY A 34 -6.12 -11.31 7.35
CA GLY A 34 -6.21 -9.99 6.70
C GLY A 34 -7.28 -9.11 7.34
N ARG A 35 -8.36 -9.69 7.84
CA ARG A 35 -9.41 -8.95 8.55
C ARG A 35 -8.95 -8.48 9.92
N SER A 36 -8.10 -9.23 10.63
CA SER A 36 -7.55 -8.77 11.92
C SER A 36 -6.62 -7.56 11.77
N LEU A 37 -6.14 -7.24 10.56
CA LEU A 37 -5.41 -6.00 10.29
C LEU A 37 -6.31 -4.77 10.16
N LEU A 38 -7.63 -4.94 9.99
CA LEU A 38 -8.53 -3.79 9.81
C LEU A 38 -8.52 -2.88 11.04
N GLU A 39 -8.56 -3.46 12.25
CA GLU A 39 -8.55 -2.70 13.50
C GLU A 39 -7.30 -1.80 13.65
N PRO A 40 -6.05 -2.32 13.60
CA PRO A 40 -4.87 -1.46 13.72
C PRO A 40 -4.72 -0.48 12.55
N VAL A 41 -5.11 -0.85 11.34
CA VAL A 41 -5.07 0.06 10.19
C VAL A 41 -6.08 1.19 10.34
N SER A 42 -7.29 0.90 10.81
CA SER A 42 -8.31 1.91 11.11
C SER A 42 -7.83 2.84 12.23
N ALA A 43 -7.29 2.30 13.32
CA ALA A 43 -6.76 3.12 14.42
C ALA A 43 -5.62 4.05 13.95
N LEU A 44 -4.74 3.55 13.06
CA LEU A 44 -3.69 4.37 12.46
C LEU A 44 -4.27 5.45 11.53
N ALA A 45 -5.28 5.11 10.73
CA ALA A 45 -5.97 6.07 9.87
C ALA A 45 -6.64 7.18 10.70
N ASP A 46 -7.35 6.82 11.76
CA ASP A 46 -8.00 7.76 12.67
C ASP A 46 -6.98 8.69 13.35
N TRP A 47 -5.84 8.14 13.78
CA TRP A 47 -4.73 8.95 14.28
C TRP A 47 -4.21 9.92 13.20
N ALA A 48 -3.98 9.44 11.98
CA ALA A 48 -3.48 10.28 10.90
C ALA A 48 -4.44 11.43 10.55
N VAL A 49 -5.76 11.17 10.58
CA VAL A 49 -6.78 12.21 10.39
C VAL A 49 -6.75 13.22 11.53
N ARG A 50 -6.65 12.77 12.79
CA ARG A 50 -6.57 13.67 13.95
C ARG A 50 -5.33 14.57 13.94
N HIS A 51 -4.24 14.13 13.32
CA HIS A 51 -2.97 14.85 13.25
C HIS A 51 -2.67 15.38 11.83
N GLU A 52 -3.68 15.51 10.98
CA GLU A 52 -3.50 15.91 9.58
C GLU A 52 -2.75 17.25 9.45
N GLU A 53 -3.13 18.25 10.25
CA GLU A 53 -2.51 19.58 10.24
C GLU A 53 -1.02 19.51 10.59
N GLU A 54 -0.68 18.84 11.69
CA GLU A 54 0.71 18.65 12.14
C GLU A 54 1.56 17.92 11.08
N ILE A 55 0.98 16.89 10.45
CA ILE A 55 1.61 16.14 9.36
C ILE A 55 1.85 17.04 8.15
N ASN A 56 0.87 17.88 7.77
CA ASN A 56 0.97 18.78 6.63
C ASN A 56 1.97 19.92 6.87
N GLU A 57 2.06 20.45 8.09
CA GLU A 57 3.11 21.39 8.48
C GLU A 57 4.50 20.75 8.39
N ALA A 58 4.67 19.54 8.92
CA ALA A 58 5.92 18.81 8.85
C ALA A 58 6.34 18.55 7.39
N ARG A 59 5.39 18.18 6.53
CA ARG A 59 5.60 18.02 5.08
C ARG A 59 6.01 19.34 4.42
N SER A 60 5.36 20.44 4.76
CA SER A 60 5.67 21.77 4.20
C SER A 60 7.07 22.24 4.59
N ARG A 61 7.45 22.08 5.87
CA ARG A 61 8.81 22.35 6.35
C ARG A 61 9.85 21.50 5.61
N HIS A 62 9.54 20.20 5.41
CA HIS A 62 10.44 19.30 4.70
C HIS A 62 10.58 19.64 3.22
N ALA A 63 9.47 19.98 2.54
CA ALA A 63 9.48 20.42 1.15
C ALA A 63 10.31 21.70 0.97
N ALA A 64 10.11 22.70 1.83
CA ALA A 64 10.89 23.93 1.82
C ALA A 64 12.40 23.68 2.05
N ALA A 65 12.76 22.70 2.89
CA ALA A 65 14.15 22.30 3.09
C ALA A 65 14.72 21.49 1.91
N ARG A 66 13.87 20.83 1.12
CA ARG A 66 14.24 20.00 -0.03
C ARG A 66 14.29 20.73 -1.36
N ASP A 67 13.84 21.98 -1.43
CA ASP A 67 13.88 22.82 -2.63
C ASP A 67 15.31 23.30 -2.97
N THR A 68 16.32 22.45 -2.72
CA THR A 68 17.59 22.55 -3.40
C THR A 68 17.29 22.27 -4.87
N PRO A 69 17.62 23.17 -5.81
CA PRO A 69 17.37 22.93 -7.21
C PRO A 69 18.03 21.61 -7.60
N VAL A 70 17.21 20.59 -7.90
CA VAL A 70 17.69 19.48 -8.71
C VAL A 70 17.89 20.08 -10.08
N THR A 71 19.09 20.58 -10.35
CA THR A 71 19.49 20.93 -11.70
C THR A 71 19.29 19.66 -12.52
N PRO A 72 18.47 19.66 -13.58
CA PRO A 72 18.42 18.53 -14.50
C PRO A 72 19.73 18.51 -15.28
N ALA A 73 20.80 18.02 -14.65
CA ALA A 73 22.01 17.61 -15.33
C ALA A 73 21.75 16.19 -15.86
N ASP A 74 21.85 16.07 -17.18
CA ASP A 74 21.75 14.84 -17.99
C ASP A 74 20.35 14.27 -18.26
N THR A 75 19.52 15.05 -18.95
CA THR A 75 18.63 14.47 -19.98
C THR A 75 19.20 14.82 -21.36
N THR A 76 20.18 14.04 -21.82
CA THR A 76 20.56 14.00 -23.24
C THR A 76 20.27 12.60 -23.76
N THR A 77 19.35 12.58 -24.74
CA THR A 77 19.21 11.65 -25.90
C THR A 77 19.82 10.27 -25.81
#